data_AF-A0A534IKS1-F1
#
_entry.id   AF-A0A534IKS1-F1
#
_cell.length_a   1.000
_cell.length_b   1.000
_cell.length_c   1.000
_cell.angle_alpha   90.00
_cell.angle_beta   90.00
_cell.angle_gamma   90.00
#
_symmetry.space_group_name_H-M   'P 1'
#
loop_
_entity.id
_entity.type
_entity.pdbx_description
1 polymer ?
#
loop_
_entity_poly.entity_id
_entity_poly.type
_entity_poly.pdbx_seq_one_letter_code
_entity_poly.pdbx_strand_id
1 'polypeptide(L)'
;MVGPAATIANRICRGRRRYGARACGLVLTLTTVAAHAAGTPLDSYLDELKTLRATFQQTVSDAHGNEIGRATGTLIVSRPGKFSWEIHPRTSGSSAGQLMVCDGTNLWFLDRDLEQVTVKPVDAALSATPAMLLSAVTDVRKSFSLTPAGTRAGLEWVLVEPRDAEADFRSALFGFAGAQLKRMILEDKLGETTTISFGKIERNAPVAPAEVSFTPPAGADVIGTPRK
;
A
#
# COMPACT_ATOMS: atom_id res chain seq x y z
N MET A 1 11.63 -20.37 -66.38
CA MET A 1 12.59 -20.29 -67.50
C MET A 1 11.76 -20.26 -68.76
N VAL A 2 11.64 -19.23 -69.60
CA VAL A 2 12.48 -18.06 -69.96
C VAL A 2 11.49 -17.00 -70.55
N GLY A 3 11.67 -15.70 -70.25
CA GLY A 3 10.92 -14.59 -70.89
C GLY A 3 11.49 -14.23 -72.27
N PRO A 4 11.38 -12.99 -72.80
CA PRO A 4 10.44 -11.89 -72.56
C PRO A 4 9.67 -11.50 -73.84
N ALA A 5 8.68 -10.60 -73.74
CA ALA A 5 8.08 -9.94 -74.90
C ALA A 5 8.46 -8.45 -74.90
N ALA A 6 9.10 -8.02 -75.98
CA ALA A 6 9.37 -6.64 -76.31
C ALA A 6 8.44 -6.17 -77.45
N THR A 7 8.27 -4.84 -77.51
CA THR A 7 8.04 -4.04 -78.74
C THR A 7 6.63 -3.50 -79.02
N ILE A 8 6.49 -2.20 -78.71
CA ILE A 8 6.00 -1.05 -79.51
C ILE A 8 4.65 -1.18 -80.26
N ALA A 9 3.69 -0.31 -79.90
CA ALA A 9 2.98 0.53 -80.88
C ALA A 9 2.26 1.72 -80.20
N ASN A 10 2.61 2.91 -80.68
CA ASN A 10 2.02 4.21 -80.37
C ASN A 10 0.68 4.37 -81.13
N ARG A 11 -0.36 4.90 -80.49
CA ARG A 11 -1.42 5.65 -81.19
C ARG A 11 -2.16 6.62 -80.26
N ILE A 12 -2.04 7.88 -80.65
CA ILE A 12 -2.76 9.07 -80.19
C ILE A 12 -4.26 8.89 -80.40
N CYS A 13 -5.10 9.26 -79.42
CA CYS A 13 -6.34 10.02 -79.68
C CYS A 13 -7.03 10.54 -78.41
N ARG A 14 -7.07 11.87 -78.33
CA ARG A 14 -8.07 12.79 -77.74
C ARG A 14 -9.20 12.22 -76.87
N GLY A 15 -9.41 12.84 -75.71
CA GLY A 15 -10.72 12.80 -75.04
C GLY A 15 -10.74 13.45 -73.66
N ARG A 16 -10.92 14.78 -73.61
CA ARG A 16 -11.29 15.53 -72.39
C ARG A 16 -12.49 14.88 -71.69
N ARG A 17 -12.40 14.67 -70.38
CA ARG A 17 -13.46 15.01 -69.40
C ARG A 17 -12.88 14.95 -67.99
N ARG A 18 -12.80 16.13 -67.37
CA ARG A 18 -12.46 16.31 -65.96
C ARG A 18 -13.69 15.93 -65.13
N TYR A 19 -13.61 14.86 -64.35
CA TYR A 19 -14.51 14.63 -63.22
C TYR A 19 -13.67 14.69 -61.95
N GLY A 20 -13.75 15.83 -61.26
CA GLY A 20 -13.14 15.99 -59.93
C GLY A 20 -13.98 15.23 -58.92
N ALA A 21 -13.56 14.02 -58.57
CA ALA A 21 -14.09 13.29 -57.42
C ALA A 21 -13.48 13.91 -56.15
N ARG A 22 -14.22 14.81 -55.50
CA ARG A 22 -13.91 15.25 -54.13
C ARG A 22 -14.29 14.12 -53.18
N ALA A 23 -13.34 13.23 -52.89
CA ALA A 23 -13.44 12.29 -51.79
C ALA A 23 -13.35 13.07 -50.47
N CYS A 24 -14.50 13.31 -49.85
CA CYS A 24 -14.59 13.88 -48.51
C CYS A 24 -14.27 12.75 -47.52
N GLY A 25 -12.98 12.58 -47.19
CA GLY A 25 -12.53 11.63 -46.18
C GLY A 25 -13.04 12.05 -44.81
N LEU A 26 -14.04 11.32 -44.30
CA LEU A 26 -14.49 11.40 -42.92
C LEU A 26 -13.38 10.83 -42.03
N VAL A 27 -12.51 11.70 -41.53
CA VAL A 27 -11.50 11.35 -40.52
C VAL A 27 -12.24 11.11 -39.21
N LEU A 28 -12.52 9.84 -38.92
CA LEU A 28 -13.03 9.38 -37.64
C LEU A 28 -11.89 9.52 -36.61
N THR A 29 -11.82 10.66 -35.93
CA THR A 29 -10.89 10.84 -34.80
C THR A 29 -11.36 9.95 -33.67
N LEU A 30 -10.75 8.77 -33.51
CA LEU A 30 -10.87 7.97 -32.30
C LEU A 30 -10.21 8.77 -31.15
N THR A 31 -11.02 9.48 -30.39
CA THR A 31 -10.60 9.99 -29.09
C THR A 31 -10.43 8.81 -28.16
N THR A 32 -9.19 8.36 -27.99
CA THR A 32 -8.82 7.42 -26.94
C THR A 32 -9.03 8.12 -25.61
N VAL A 33 -10.18 7.91 -24.97
CA VAL A 33 -10.35 8.22 -23.55
C VAL A 33 -9.40 7.30 -22.81
N ALA A 34 -8.28 7.86 -22.36
CA ALA A 34 -7.41 7.19 -21.42
C ALA A 34 -8.24 6.91 -20.16
N ALA A 35 -8.60 5.65 -19.94
CA ALA A 35 -9.18 5.21 -18.70
C ALA A 35 -8.13 5.48 -17.61
N HIS A 36 -8.28 6.60 -16.90
CA HIS A 36 -7.61 6.76 -15.62
C HIS A 36 -8.12 5.60 -14.77
N ALA A 37 -7.20 4.73 -14.33
CA ALA A 37 -7.52 3.73 -13.33
C ALA A 37 -8.16 4.48 -12.16
N ALA A 38 -9.47 4.26 -11.94
CA ALA A 38 -10.18 4.92 -10.86
C ALA A 38 -9.47 4.59 -9.54
N GLY A 39 -9.17 5.62 -8.74
CA GLY A 39 -8.55 5.44 -7.43
C GLY A 39 -9.41 4.54 -6.54
N THR A 40 -8.77 3.74 -5.70
CA THR A 40 -9.44 2.95 -4.66
C THR A 40 -9.77 3.85 -3.46
N PRO A 41 -10.70 3.46 -2.57
CA PRO A 41 -10.91 4.18 -1.30
C PRO A 41 -9.63 4.37 -0.48
N LEU A 42 -8.69 3.42 -0.58
CA LEU A 42 -7.39 3.51 0.08
C LEU A 42 -6.54 4.62 -0.54
N ASP A 43 -6.53 4.81 -1.86
CA ASP A 43 -5.81 5.93 -2.49
C ASP A 43 -6.32 7.26 -1.96
N SER A 44 -7.64 7.48 -2.05
CA SER A 44 -8.27 8.71 -1.56
C SER A 44 -8.02 8.93 -0.06
N TYR A 45 -8.03 7.86 0.73
CA TYR A 45 -7.74 7.94 2.16
C TYR A 45 -6.32 8.43 2.42
N LEU A 46 -5.34 7.89 1.69
CA LEU A 46 -3.92 8.20 1.88
C LEU A 46 -3.54 9.57 1.33
N ASP A 47 -4.13 10.00 0.22
CA ASP A 47 -3.85 11.30 -0.41
C ASP A 47 -4.21 12.47 0.52
N GLU A 48 -5.27 12.32 1.30
CA GLU A 48 -5.73 13.35 2.25
C GLU A 48 -5.12 13.22 3.66
N LEU A 49 -4.37 12.13 3.92
CA LEU A 49 -3.84 11.83 5.23
C LEU A 49 -2.52 12.57 5.46
N LYS A 50 -2.48 13.41 6.50
CA LYS A 50 -1.25 14.02 7.03
C LYS A 50 -0.86 13.37 8.34
N THR A 51 -1.82 13.20 9.24
CA THR A 51 -1.62 12.50 10.51
C THR A 51 -2.80 11.59 10.82
N LEU A 52 -2.54 10.54 11.58
CA LEU A 52 -3.53 9.61 12.09
C LEU A 52 -3.20 9.31 13.55
N ARG A 53 -4.20 9.36 14.43
CA ARG A 53 -4.16 8.66 15.71
C ARG A 53 -5.36 7.73 15.77
N ALA A 54 -5.15 6.48 16.15
CA ALA A 54 -6.22 5.51 16.31
C ALA A 54 -5.86 4.50 17.40
N THR A 55 -6.85 4.13 18.20
CA THR A 55 -6.76 2.92 19.03
C THR A 55 -7.19 1.71 18.20
N PHE A 56 -6.70 0.52 18.53
CA PHE A 56 -7.15 -0.69 17.88
C PHE A 56 -7.29 -1.88 18.82
N GLN A 57 -8.08 -2.84 18.37
CA GLN A 57 -8.16 -4.19 18.92
C GLN A 57 -7.70 -5.15 17.85
N GLN A 58 -6.81 -6.07 18.22
CA GLN A 58 -6.21 -7.06 17.33
C GLN A 58 -6.53 -8.46 17.81
N THR A 59 -6.86 -9.34 16.88
CA THR A 59 -6.96 -10.79 17.06
C THR A 59 -6.05 -11.46 16.05
N VAL A 60 -5.25 -12.42 16.52
CA VAL A 60 -4.38 -13.26 15.69
C VAL A 60 -4.94 -14.67 15.70
N SER A 61 -5.10 -15.24 14.51
CA SER A 61 -5.55 -16.61 14.30
C SER A 61 -4.53 -17.40 13.51
N ASP A 62 -4.34 -18.68 13.85
CA ASP A 62 -3.52 -19.60 13.09
C ASP A 62 -4.15 -19.95 11.72
N ALA A 63 -3.45 -20.75 10.91
CA ALA A 63 -3.92 -21.21 9.60
C ALA A 63 -5.20 -22.07 9.66
N HIS A 64 -5.59 -22.58 10.83
CA HIS A 64 -6.81 -23.34 11.06
C HIS A 64 -7.97 -22.47 11.56
N GLY A 65 -7.73 -21.17 11.77
CA GLY A 65 -8.70 -20.20 12.28
C GLY A 65 -8.84 -20.18 13.80
N ASN A 66 -7.99 -20.89 14.55
CA ASN A 66 -8.00 -20.83 16.01
C ASN A 66 -7.40 -19.51 16.47
N GLU A 67 -8.05 -18.82 17.41
CA GLU A 67 -7.48 -17.62 18.03
C GLU A 67 -6.27 -18.01 18.90
N ILE A 68 -5.10 -17.51 18.52
CA ILE A 68 -3.83 -17.72 19.23
C ILE A 68 -3.33 -16.48 19.95
N GLY A 69 -3.96 -15.31 19.70
CA GLY A 69 -3.56 -14.07 20.34
C GLY A 69 -4.62 -12.98 20.28
N ARG A 70 -4.60 -12.12 21.29
CA ARG A 70 -5.41 -10.90 21.35
C ARG A 70 -4.67 -9.77 22.01
N ALA A 71 -4.71 -8.59 21.39
CA ALA A 71 -4.04 -7.40 21.89
C ALA A 71 -4.88 -6.15 21.65
N THR A 72 -4.51 -5.08 22.34
CA THR A 72 -5.01 -3.72 22.05
C THR A 72 -3.82 -2.82 21.82
N GLY A 73 -4.04 -1.66 21.22
CA GLY A 73 -2.91 -0.79 20.96
C GLY A 73 -3.28 0.57 20.42
N THR A 74 -2.24 1.33 20.11
CA THR A 74 -2.34 2.67 19.54
C THR A 74 -1.46 2.75 18.31
N LEU A 75 -2.04 3.27 17.23
CA LEU A 75 -1.35 3.65 16.02
C LEU A 75 -1.32 5.17 15.92
N ILE A 76 -0.12 5.71 15.74
CA ILE A 76 0.12 7.12 15.43
C ILE A 76 0.90 7.18 14.13
N VAL A 77 0.44 7.97 13.18
CA VAL A 77 1.12 8.20 11.90
C VAL A 77 1.31 9.70 11.72
N SER A 78 2.49 10.08 11.27
CA SER A 78 2.81 11.42 10.82
C SER A 78 3.51 11.33 9.47
N ARG A 79 2.81 11.70 8.40
CA ARG A 79 3.35 11.66 7.05
C ARG A 79 4.27 12.87 6.79
N PRO A 80 5.34 12.69 5.98
CA PRO A 80 5.79 11.42 5.41
C PRO A 80 6.67 10.62 6.38
N GLY A 81 6.57 9.30 6.28
CA GLY A 81 7.59 8.35 6.75
C GLY A 81 7.69 8.13 8.25
N LYS A 82 6.79 8.69 9.09
CA LYS A 82 6.84 8.46 10.53
C LYS A 82 5.61 7.77 11.07
N PHE A 83 5.81 6.84 11.98
CA PHE A 83 4.72 6.23 12.74
C PHE A 83 5.22 5.63 14.05
N SER A 84 4.29 5.41 14.96
CA SER A 84 4.45 4.62 16.18
C SER A 84 3.28 3.65 16.28
N TRP A 85 3.59 2.38 16.50
CA TRP A 85 2.65 1.30 16.62
C TRP A 85 2.95 0.56 17.93
N GLU A 86 2.09 0.76 18.92
CA GLU A 86 2.25 0.18 20.24
C GLU A 86 1.19 -0.90 20.47
N ILE A 87 1.61 -2.11 20.81
CA ILE A 87 0.78 -3.29 21.06
C ILE A 87 0.91 -3.69 22.53
N HIS A 88 -0.24 -3.84 23.17
CA HIS A 88 -0.40 -4.34 24.54
C HIS A 88 -1.16 -5.67 24.49
N PRO A 89 -0.45 -6.81 24.60
CA PRO A 89 -1.07 -8.12 24.71
C PRO A 89 -2.01 -8.19 25.93
N ARG A 90 -3.17 -8.82 25.79
CA ARG A 90 -4.14 -8.90 26.88
C ARG A 90 -3.69 -9.84 28.01
N THR A 91 -2.85 -10.81 27.69
CA THR A 91 -2.44 -11.89 28.60
C THR A 91 -1.20 -11.57 29.43
N SER A 92 -0.56 -10.42 29.18
CA SER A 92 0.73 -10.07 29.79
C SER A 92 0.56 -8.94 30.82
N GLY A 93 1.51 -8.81 31.76
CA GLY A 93 1.48 -7.80 32.82
C GLY A 93 1.49 -6.36 32.28
N SER A 94 1.28 -5.37 33.16
CA SER A 94 1.11 -3.95 32.78
C SER A 94 2.32 -3.31 32.07
N SER A 95 3.46 -3.98 31.98
CA SER A 95 4.69 -3.53 31.32
C SER A 95 5.02 -4.26 30.02
N ALA A 96 4.30 -5.33 29.70
CA ALA A 96 4.56 -6.18 28.54
C ALA A 96 4.07 -5.55 27.23
N GLY A 97 4.61 -6.03 26.11
CA GLY A 97 4.17 -5.63 24.79
C GLY A 97 5.28 -5.13 23.89
N GLN A 98 4.86 -4.69 22.71
CA GLN A 98 5.74 -4.40 21.59
C GLN A 98 5.52 -2.99 21.09
N LEU A 99 6.62 -2.30 20.81
CA LEU A 99 6.60 -0.95 20.26
C LEU A 99 7.41 -0.93 18.97
N MET A 100 6.77 -0.56 17.88
CA MET A 100 7.42 -0.34 16.59
C MET A 100 7.34 1.13 16.23
N VAL A 101 8.50 1.78 16.04
CA VAL A 101 8.58 3.20 15.69
C VAL A 101 9.40 3.38 14.43
N CYS A 102 8.83 4.07 13.46
CA CYS A 102 9.56 4.57 12.31
C CYS A 102 9.77 6.07 12.48
N ASP A 103 11.01 6.50 12.61
CA ASP A 103 11.38 7.91 12.84
C ASP A 103 11.62 8.71 11.55
N GLY A 104 11.49 8.05 10.39
CA GLY A 104 11.76 8.56 9.05
C GLY A 104 13.07 8.06 8.44
N THR A 105 13.98 7.53 9.26
CA THR A 105 15.30 7.02 8.84
C THR A 105 15.47 5.55 9.22
N ASN A 106 14.99 5.19 10.40
CA ASN A 106 15.12 3.87 11.01
C ASN A 106 13.74 3.34 11.43
N LEU A 107 13.60 2.02 11.34
CA LEU A 107 12.54 1.26 11.98
C LEU A 107 13.11 0.61 13.24
N TRP A 108 12.58 1.01 14.38
CA TRP A 108 12.89 0.49 15.69
C TRP A 108 11.80 -0.47 16.13
N PHE A 109 12.19 -1.62 16.67
CA PHE A 109 11.31 -2.60 17.27
C PHE A 109 11.78 -2.89 18.69
N LEU A 110 10.98 -2.51 19.68
CA LEU A 110 11.21 -2.83 21.08
C LEU A 110 10.25 -3.95 21.48
N ASP A 111 10.82 -5.06 21.92
CA ASP A 111 10.10 -6.08 22.66
C ASP A 111 10.35 -5.88 24.16
N ARG A 112 9.32 -5.46 24.90
CA ARG A 112 9.45 -5.14 26.33
C ARG A 112 9.59 -6.38 27.19
N ASP A 113 9.11 -7.54 26.72
CA ASP A 113 9.19 -8.79 27.44
C ASP A 113 10.62 -9.37 27.37
N LEU A 114 11.33 -9.12 26.27
CA LEU A 114 12.73 -9.51 26.09
C LEU A 114 13.74 -8.40 26.43
N GLU A 115 13.27 -7.20 26.77
CA GLU A 115 14.09 -5.99 26.95
C GLU A 115 15.04 -5.72 25.77
N GLN A 116 14.61 -6.09 24.56
CA GLN A 116 15.43 -6.08 23.36
C GLN A 116 14.96 -5.03 22.36
N VAL A 117 15.90 -4.28 21.81
CA VAL A 117 15.65 -3.33 20.73
C VAL A 117 16.31 -3.84 19.45
N THR A 118 15.53 -4.04 18.40
CA THR A 118 16.06 -4.28 17.04
C THR A 118 15.92 -3.00 16.22
N VAL A 119 16.94 -2.68 15.42
CA VAL A 119 16.89 -1.53 14.50
C VAL A 119 17.30 -1.91 13.09
N LYS A 120 16.53 -1.43 12.11
CA LYS A 120 16.82 -1.56 10.69
C LYS A 120 16.63 -0.22 9.96
N PRO A 121 17.44 0.09 8.94
CA PRO A 121 17.15 1.20 8.03
C PRO A 121 15.79 1.04 7.36
N VAL A 122 15.06 2.14 7.18
CA VAL A 122 13.64 2.09 6.74
C VAL A 122 13.45 1.45 5.36
N ASP A 123 14.43 1.63 4.46
CA ASP A 123 14.48 1.08 3.11
C ASP A 123 14.60 -0.45 3.10
N ALA A 124 15.36 -1.00 4.06
CA ALA A 124 15.48 -2.44 4.25
C ALA A 124 14.26 -3.05 4.97
N ALA A 125 13.35 -2.23 5.46
CA ALA A 125 12.19 -2.65 6.25
C ALA A 125 10.85 -2.39 5.56
N LEU A 126 10.82 -1.84 4.33
CA LEU A 126 9.61 -1.42 3.61
C LEU A 126 8.52 -2.50 3.50
N SER A 127 8.91 -3.76 3.58
CA SER A 127 8.04 -4.91 3.46
C SER A 127 7.61 -5.53 4.80
N ALA A 128 8.04 -4.96 5.93
CA ALA A 128 7.89 -5.57 7.24
C ALA A 128 6.46 -5.50 7.80
N THR A 129 5.73 -4.39 7.58
CA THR A 129 4.37 -4.25 8.14
C THR A 129 3.39 -3.40 7.31
N PRO A 130 2.08 -3.72 7.33
CA PRO A 130 1.04 -2.89 6.69
C PRO A 130 0.96 -1.44 7.21
N ALA A 131 1.48 -1.18 8.42
CA ALA A 131 1.56 0.16 8.99
C ALA A 131 2.42 1.12 8.14
N MET A 132 3.43 0.59 7.45
CA MET A 132 4.31 1.38 6.59
C MET A 132 3.58 1.98 5.38
N LEU A 133 2.56 1.28 4.89
CA LEU A 133 1.68 1.81 3.85
C LEU A 133 0.94 3.07 4.33
N LEU A 134 0.50 3.07 5.59
CA LEU A 134 -0.20 4.22 6.17
C LEU A 134 0.72 5.43 6.38
N SER A 135 2.03 5.25 6.55
CA SER A 135 2.98 6.34 6.78
C SER A 135 3.61 6.93 5.50
N ALA A 136 3.37 6.36 4.32
CA ALA A 136 3.97 6.82 3.05
C ALA A 136 5.51 6.94 3.13
N VAL A 137 6.17 5.93 3.69
CA VAL A 137 7.64 5.80 3.60
C VAL A 137 8.07 5.67 2.13
N THR A 138 7.25 5.02 1.32
CA THR A 138 7.40 4.87 -0.13
C THR A 138 6.09 5.21 -0.84
N ASP A 139 6.16 5.43 -2.14
CA ASP A 139 4.98 5.47 -3.01
C ASP A 139 4.30 4.11 -2.98
N VAL A 140 3.09 4.06 -2.43
CA VAL A 140 2.34 2.82 -2.20
C VAL A 140 2.16 2.03 -3.49
N ARG A 141 1.93 2.68 -4.63
CA ARG A 141 1.68 1.97 -5.91
C ARG A 141 2.94 1.39 -6.52
N LYS A 142 4.12 1.90 -6.14
CA LYS A 142 5.41 1.33 -6.56
C LYS A 142 5.72 0.03 -5.81
N SER A 143 5.30 -0.06 -4.55
CA SER A 143 5.60 -1.21 -3.68
C SER A 143 4.46 -2.22 -3.58
N PHE A 144 3.21 -1.81 -3.86
CA PHE A 144 2.02 -2.63 -3.69
C PHE A 144 1.09 -2.59 -4.92
N SER A 145 0.38 -3.70 -5.17
CA SER A 145 -0.85 -3.70 -5.97
C SER A 145 -2.03 -3.31 -5.08
N LEU A 146 -2.96 -2.53 -5.63
CA LEU A 146 -4.18 -2.09 -4.96
C LEU A 146 -5.37 -2.51 -5.81
N THR A 147 -6.18 -3.42 -5.31
CA THR A 147 -7.31 -4.00 -6.05
C THR A 147 -8.59 -3.88 -5.25
N PRO A 148 -9.68 -3.31 -5.82
CA PRO A 148 -10.99 -3.35 -5.16
C PRO A 148 -11.41 -4.81 -4.90
N ALA A 149 -11.79 -5.10 -3.65
CA ALA A 149 -12.13 -6.44 -3.17
C ALA A 149 -13.62 -6.57 -2.77
N GLY A 150 -14.46 -5.71 -3.33
CA GLY A 150 -15.91 -5.70 -3.13
C GLY A 150 -16.34 -5.12 -1.79
N THR A 151 -17.64 -5.24 -1.49
CA THR A 151 -18.24 -4.77 -0.24
C THR A 151 -18.78 -5.95 0.56
N ARG A 152 -18.41 -6.04 1.85
CA ARG A 152 -18.93 -7.05 2.78
C ARG A 152 -18.93 -6.52 4.20
N ALA A 153 -19.93 -6.94 4.99
CA ALA A 153 -20.14 -6.49 6.37
C ALA A 153 -20.21 -4.95 6.50
N GLY A 154 -20.79 -4.26 5.51
CA GLY A 154 -20.91 -2.80 5.48
C GLY A 154 -19.59 -2.05 5.23
N LEU A 155 -18.53 -2.75 4.81
CA LEU A 155 -17.23 -2.17 4.49
C LEU A 155 -16.89 -2.37 3.01
N GLU A 156 -16.38 -1.34 2.37
CA GLU A 156 -15.74 -1.41 1.07
C GLU A 156 -14.28 -1.83 1.25
N TRP A 157 -13.86 -2.89 0.57
CA TRP A 157 -12.56 -3.52 0.78
C TRP A 157 -11.59 -3.21 -0.34
N VAL A 158 -10.34 -2.95 0.03
CA VAL A 158 -9.21 -2.86 -0.89
C VAL A 158 -8.21 -3.95 -0.50
N LEU A 159 -7.90 -4.83 -1.45
CA LEU A 159 -6.82 -5.80 -1.35
C LEU A 159 -5.50 -5.12 -1.71
N VAL A 160 -4.50 -5.35 -0.87
CA VAL A 160 -3.15 -4.83 -0.99
C VAL A 160 -2.20 -6.01 -0.97
N GLU A 161 -1.41 -6.17 -2.03
CA GLU A 161 -0.40 -7.22 -2.09
C GLU A 161 0.97 -6.59 -2.36
N PRO A 162 2.03 -6.99 -1.64
CA PRO A 162 3.38 -6.55 -1.93
C PRO A 162 3.79 -7.01 -3.32
N ARG A 163 4.47 -6.14 -4.07
CA ARG A 163 5.10 -6.50 -5.34
C ARG A 163 6.41 -7.25 -5.13
N ASP A 164 7.01 -7.09 -3.96
CA ASP A 164 8.21 -7.81 -3.54
C ASP A 164 7.81 -9.15 -2.92
N ALA A 165 8.30 -10.23 -3.52
CA ALA A 165 8.06 -11.59 -3.03
C ALA A 165 8.75 -11.87 -1.69
N GLU A 166 9.77 -11.09 -1.34
CA GLU A 166 10.50 -11.20 -0.07
C GLU A 166 9.78 -10.51 1.08
N ALA A 167 8.60 -9.93 0.86
CA ALA A 167 7.84 -9.29 1.93
C ALA A 167 7.41 -10.26 3.04
N ASP A 168 7.34 -9.77 4.27
CA ASP A 168 7.03 -10.61 5.44
C ASP A 168 5.55 -11.04 5.51
N PHE A 169 4.70 -10.46 4.64
CA PHE A 169 3.29 -10.78 4.54
C PHE A 169 2.85 -11.08 3.12
N ARG A 170 1.76 -11.84 2.98
CA ARG A 170 1.19 -12.24 1.69
C ARG A 170 0.22 -11.20 1.15
N SER A 171 -0.72 -10.76 1.98
CA SER A 171 -1.72 -9.77 1.58
C SER A 171 -2.30 -9.02 2.77
N ALA A 172 -2.85 -7.84 2.51
CA ALA A 172 -3.60 -7.07 3.47
C ALA A 172 -4.92 -6.58 2.85
N LEU A 173 -5.99 -6.62 3.62
CA LEU A 173 -7.30 -6.11 3.25
C LEU A 173 -7.63 -4.90 4.12
N PHE A 174 -7.92 -3.76 3.51
CA PHE A 174 -8.32 -2.53 4.17
C PHE A 174 -9.81 -2.30 3.97
N GLY A 175 -10.56 -2.26 5.07
CA GLY A 175 -12.02 -2.13 5.09
C GLY A 175 -12.45 -0.73 5.49
N PHE A 176 -13.19 -0.07 4.60
CA PHE A 176 -13.63 1.31 4.73
C PHE A 176 -15.14 1.42 4.94
N ALA A 177 -15.54 2.26 5.90
CA ALA A 177 -16.91 2.75 6.01
C ALA A 177 -16.93 4.21 5.54
N GLY A 178 -17.29 4.44 4.28
CA GLY A 178 -17.08 5.74 3.63
C GLY A 178 -15.60 6.11 3.63
N ALA A 179 -15.26 7.31 4.11
CA ALA A 179 -13.86 7.79 4.16
C ALA A 179 -13.08 7.35 5.42
N GLN A 180 -13.62 6.44 6.24
CA GLN A 180 -12.98 5.99 7.48
C GLN A 180 -12.47 4.56 7.35
N LEU A 181 -11.17 4.36 7.59
CA LEU A 181 -10.58 3.04 7.78
C LEU A 181 -11.12 2.41 9.08
N LYS A 182 -11.82 1.29 9.00
CA LYS A 182 -12.42 0.62 10.16
C LYS A 182 -11.75 -0.69 10.51
N ARG A 183 -11.25 -1.41 9.52
CA ARG A 183 -10.66 -2.74 9.71
C ARG A 183 -9.48 -2.95 8.79
N MET A 184 -8.50 -3.69 9.27
CA MET A 184 -7.44 -4.27 8.47
C MET A 184 -7.38 -5.78 8.76
N ILE A 185 -7.13 -6.58 7.73
CA ILE A 185 -6.90 -8.01 7.87
C ILE A 185 -5.60 -8.31 7.14
N LEU A 186 -4.62 -8.83 7.86
CA LEU A 186 -3.31 -9.20 7.34
C LEU A 186 -3.21 -10.72 7.31
N GLU A 187 -2.76 -11.27 6.18
CA GLU A 187 -2.37 -12.67 6.06
C GLU A 187 -0.85 -12.73 5.86
N ASP A 188 -0.16 -13.44 6.74
CA ASP A 188 1.29 -13.63 6.64
C ASP A 188 1.66 -14.81 5.72
N LYS A 189 2.96 -15.12 5.62
CA LYS A 189 3.46 -16.25 4.81
C LYS A 189 3.19 -17.63 5.41
N LEU A 190 2.90 -17.70 6.71
CA LEU A 190 2.64 -18.95 7.44
C LEU A 190 1.14 -19.28 7.47
N GLY A 191 0.29 -18.37 6.98
CA GLY A 191 -1.16 -18.50 6.98
C GLY A 191 -1.81 -17.94 8.24
N GLU A 192 -1.05 -17.29 9.13
CA GLU A 192 -1.63 -16.57 10.25
C GLU A 192 -2.40 -15.36 9.75
N THR A 193 -3.59 -15.17 10.33
CA THR A 193 -4.47 -14.05 10.01
C THR A 193 -4.55 -13.11 11.20
N THR A 194 -4.09 -11.88 11.00
CA THR A 194 -4.20 -10.80 11.98
C THR A 194 -5.33 -9.86 11.59
N THR A 195 -6.40 -9.83 12.38
CA THR A 195 -7.53 -8.89 12.20
C THR A 195 -7.40 -7.73 13.18
N ILE A 196 -7.37 -6.51 12.66
CA ILE A 196 -7.24 -5.26 13.41
C ILE A 196 -8.49 -4.41 13.19
N SER A 197 -9.19 -4.06 14.26
CA SER A 197 -10.34 -3.16 14.23
C SER A 197 -9.98 -1.81 14.87
N PHE A 198 -10.11 -0.73 14.11
CA PHE A 198 -9.74 0.62 14.54
C PHE A 198 -10.91 1.34 15.22
N GLY A 199 -10.60 2.11 16.25
CA GLY A 199 -11.52 2.97 17.00
C GLY A 199 -10.84 4.26 17.47
N LYS A 200 -11.64 5.23 17.92
CA LYS A 200 -11.16 6.57 18.34
C LYS A 200 -10.19 7.18 17.32
N ILE A 201 -10.64 7.28 16.07
CA ILE A 201 -9.82 7.73 14.96
C ILE A 201 -9.83 9.25 14.91
N GLU A 202 -8.65 9.86 14.97
CA GLU A 202 -8.39 11.27 14.78
C GLU A 202 -7.52 11.44 13.53
N ARG A 203 -8.05 12.10 12.49
CA ARG A 203 -7.31 12.40 11.26
C ARG A 203 -6.86 13.84 11.28
N ASN A 204 -5.64 14.08 10.81
CA ASN A 204 -5.10 15.43 10.57
C ASN A 204 -5.07 16.32 11.83
N ALA A 205 -5.05 15.71 13.02
CA ALA A 205 -4.82 16.38 14.29
C ALA A 205 -3.30 16.52 14.56
N PRO A 206 -2.87 17.49 15.39
CA PRO A 206 -1.47 17.62 15.77
C PRO A 206 -0.92 16.35 16.44
N VAL A 207 0.27 15.93 16.03
CA VAL A 207 1.05 14.85 16.64
C VAL A 207 2.36 15.45 17.12
N ALA A 208 2.70 15.24 18.40
CA ALA A 208 3.96 15.75 18.92
C ALA A 208 5.14 14.92 18.36
N PRO A 209 6.29 15.54 18.04
CA PRO A 209 7.44 14.82 17.49
C PRO A 209 7.89 13.61 18.33
N ALA A 210 7.79 13.74 19.66
CA ALA A 210 8.15 12.69 20.61
C ALA A 210 7.31 11.41 20.46
N GLU A 211 6.07 11.50 19.96
CA GLU A 211 5.15 10.36 19.83
C GLU A 211 5.51 9.44 18.64
N VAL A 212 6.33 9.94 17.72
CA VAL A 212 6.76 9.22 16.50
C VAL A 212 8.27 9.23 16.35
N SER A 213 8.97 9.36 17.48
CA SER A 213 10.43 9.25 17.59
C SER A 213 10.76 8.23 18.67
N PHE A 214 11.90 7.56 18.53
CA PHE A 214 12.33 6.59 19.52
C PHE A 214 13.78 6.83 19.91
N THR A 215 14.06 6.60 21.19
CA THR A 215 15.41 6.53 21.73
C THR A 215 15.46 5.27 22.58
N PRO A 216 16.39 4.32 22.30
CA PRO A 216 16.52 3.13 23.09
C PRO A 216 16.70 3.47 24.58
N PRO A 217 16.02 2.77 25.51
CA PRO A 217 16.25 2.93 26.93
C PRO A 217 17.72 2.70 27.29
N ALA A 218 18.20 3.37 28.34
CA ALA A 218 19.55 3.16 28.83
C ALA A 218 19.74 1.68 29.24
N GLY A 219 20.77 1.04 28.69
CA GLY A 219 21.08 -0.37 28.98
C GLY A 219 20.30 -1.39 28.16
N ALA A 220 19.41 -0.98 27.26
CA ALA A 220 18.75 -1.91 26.35
C ALA A 220 19.76 -2.57 25.40
N ASP A 221 19.58 -3.88 25.13
CA ASP A 221 20.36 -4.58 24.11
C ASP A 221 19.87 -4.16 22.72
N VAL A 222 20.72 -3.45 21.97
CA VAL A 222 20.38 -2.93 20.64
C VAL A 222 21.02 -3.80 19.57
N ILE A 223 20.19 -4.52 18.84
CA ILE A 223 20.59 -5.39 17.73
C ILE A 223 20.40 -4.65 16.39
N GLY A 224 21.48 -4.52 15.64
CA GLY A 224 21.52 -3.85 14.33
C GLY A 224 22.30 -2.54 14.35
N THR A 225 22.41 -1.90 13.18
CA THR A 225 23.15 -0.64 13.02
C THR A 225 22.19 0.45 12.55
N PRO A 226 21.84 1.44 13.40
CA PRO A 226 20.99 2.54 12.99
C PRO A 226 21.72 3.42 11.97
N ARG A 227 20.98 3.89 10.98
CA ARG A 227 21.45 4.91 10.05
C ARG A 227 21.45 6.26 10.78
N LYS A 228 22.57 6.98 10.64
CA LYS A 228 22.77 8.32 11.19
C LYS A 228 22.08 9.38 10.34
#